data_AF-A0A1I4GCB6-F1
#
_entry.id   AF-A0A1I4GCB6-F1
#
_cell.length_a   1.000
_cell.length_b   1.000
_cell.length_c   1.000
_cell.angle_alpha   90.00
_cell.angle_beta   90.00
_cell.angle_gamma   90.00
#
_symmetry.space_group_name_H-M   'P 1'
#
loop_
_entity.id
_entity.type
_entity.pdbx_description
1 polymer ?
#
loop_
_entity_poly.entity_id
_entity_poly.type
_entity_poly.pdbx_seq_one_letter_code
_entity_poly.pdbx_strand_id
1 'polypeptide(L)' 'MVEAIAYRYRTGIAWRDLPTVFGPWQTVWKWHRRMAGDGTWDRVHSLLLARAD' A
#
# COMPACT_ATOMS: atom_id res chain seq x y z
N MET A 1 -7.54 -1.59 -0.88
CA MET A 1 -6.45 -0.58 -1.00
C MET A 1 -5.13 -1.14 -0.48
N VAL A 2 -5.01 -1.45 0.82
CA VAL A 2 -3.77 -2.02 1.39
C VAL A 2 -3.37 -3.33 0.70
N GLU A 3 -4.31 -4.26 0.50
CA GLU A 3 -4.04 -5.52 -0.23
C GLU A 3 -3.47 -5.30 -1.63
N ALA A 4 -3.96 -4.29 -2.36
CA ALA A 4 -3.49 -3.97 -3.70
C ALA A 4 -2.04 -3.44 -3.68
N ILE A 5 -1.71 -2.63 -2.68
CA ILE A 5 -0.36 -2.10 -2.44
C ILE A 5 0.58 -3.25 -2.08
N ALA A 6 0.18 -4.11 -1.14
CA ALA A 6 0.93 -5.29 -0.73
C ALA A 6 1.16 -6.27 -1.90
N TYR A 7 0.13 -6.53 -2.71
CA TYR A 7 0.23 -7.34 -3.91
C TYR A 7 1.27 -6.77 -4.89
N ARG A 8 1.21 -5.47 -5.16
CA ARG A 8 2.16 -4.79 -6.06
C ARG A 8 3.60 -4.85 -5.54
N TYR A 9 3.82 -4.77 -4.22
CA TYR A 9 5.14 -4.95 -3.63
C TYR A 9 5.63 -6.40 -3.70
N ARG A 10 4.75 -7.39 -3.46
CA ARG A 10 5.10 -8.82 -3.53
C ARG A 10 5.43 -9.29 -4.93
N THR A 11 4.74 -8.75 -5.94
CA THR A 11 4.86 -9.18 -7.34
C THR A 11 5.79 -8.29 -8.17
N GLY A 12 6.14 -7.10 -7.69
CA GLY A 12 7.03 -6.17 -8.39
C GLY A 12 6.42 -5.51 -9.63
N ILE A 13 5.13 -5.67 -9.88
CA ILE A 13 4.47 -5.15 -11.09
C ILE A 13 4.42 -3.62 -11.13
N ALA A 14 4.31 -3.08 -12.35
CA ALA A 14 4.00 -1.67 -12.54
C ALA A 14 2.56 -1.37 -12.08
N TRP A 15 2.31 -0.11 -11.68
CA TRP A 15 0.97 0.30 -11.23
C TRP A 15 -0.11 0.08 -12.28
N ARG A 16 0.21 0.27 -13.56
CA ARG A 16 -0.75 0.11 -14.67
C ARG A 16 -1.21 -1.34 -14.87
N ASP A 17 -0.43 -2.30 -14.36
CA ASP A 17 -0.69 -3.73 -14.50
C ASP A 17 -1.41 -4.31 -13.27
N LEU A 18 -1.85 -3.46 -12.34
CA LEU A 18 -2.56 -3.90 -11.15
C LEU A 18 -3.85 -4.66 -11.55
N PRO A 19 -4.09 -5.87 -11.01
CA PRO A 19 -5.30 -6.63 -11.30
C PRO A 19 -6.58 -5.85 -11.01
N THR A 20 -7.55 -5.93 -11.92
CA THR A 20 -8.80 -5.17 -11.86
C THR A 20 -9.66 -5.49 -10.64
N VAL A 21 -9.49 -6.67 -10.03
CA VAL A 21 -10.13 -7.05 -8.75
C VAL A 21 -9.79 -6.07 -7.61
N PHE A 22 -8.65 -5.37 -7.69
CA PHE A 22 -8.27 -4.35 -6.72
C PHE A 22 -8.86 -2.97 -7.01
N GLY A 23 -9.60 -2.83 -8.11
CA GLY A 23 -10.13 -1.56 -8.60
C GLY A 23 -9.10 -0.74 -9.39
N PRO A 24 -9.45 0.52 -9.75
CA PRO A 24 -8.60 1.37 -10.58
C PRO A 24 -7.26 1.68 -9.91
N TRP A 25 -6.17 1.40 -10.62
CA TRP A 25 -4.82 1.60 -10.09
C TRP A 25 -4.53 3.06 -9.69
N GLN A 26 -5.15 4.04 -10.35
CA GLN A 26 -4.99 5.47 -10.05
C GLN A 26 -5.49 5.79 -8.64
N THR A 27 -6.59 5.16 -8.22
CA THR A 27 -7.17 5.35 -6.88
C THR A 27 -6.24 4.75 -5.84
N VAL A 28 -5.74 3.53 -6.09
CA VAL A 28 -4.80 2.85 -5.18
C VAL A 28 -3.50 3.65 -5.05
N TRP A 29 -2.94 4.12 -6.17
CA TRP A 29 -1.73 4.93 -6.19
C TRP A 29 -1.91 6.27 -5.46
N LYS A 30 -3.02 6.97 -5.69
CA LYS A 30 -3.30 8.25 -5.02
C LYS A 30 -3.39 8.07 -3.50
N TRP A 31 -4.03 7.01 -3.04
CA TRP A 31 -4.15 6.68 -1.63
C TRP A 31 -2.79 6.27 -1.03
N HIS A 32 -2.04 5.40 -1.72
CA HIS A 32 -0.69 5.02 -1.34
C HIS A 32 0.24 6.22 -1.18
N ARG A 33 0.24 7.13 -2.17
CA ARG A 33 1.06 8.34 -2.16
C ARG A 33 0.71 9.26 -0.99
N ARG A 34 -0.58 9.40 -0.65
CA ARG A 34 -1.01 10.21 0.49
C ARG A 34 -0.43 9.67 1.79
N MET A 35 -0.60 8.38 2.05
CA MET A 35 -0.09 7.74 3.27
C MET A 35 1.44 7.78 3.40
N ALA A 36 2.13 7.68 2.27
CA ALA A 36 3.59 7.83 2.24
C ALA A 36 4.01 9.27 2.58
N GLY A 37 3.19 10.27 2.26
CA GLY A 37 3.48 11.68 2.56
C GLY A 37 3.06 12.13 3.96
N ASP A 38 2.07 11.48 4.58
CA ASP A 38 1.51 11.88 5.89
C ASP A 38 2.02 11.05 7.09
N GLY A 39 2.99 10.17 6.84
CA GLY A 39 3.62 9.31 7.86
C GLY A 39 2.74 8.17 8.34
N THR A 40 1.64 7.85 7.65
CA THR A 40 0.77 6.72 8.04
C THR A 40 1.53 5.40 8.08
N TRP A 41 2.42 5.16 7.10
CA TRP A 41 3.20 3.92 7.09
C TRP A 41 4.16 3.80 8.27
N ASP A 42 4.76 4.90 8.71
CA ASP A 42 5.66 4.91 9.86
C ASP A 42 4.91 4.57 11.16
N ARG A 43 3.69 5.12 11.32
CA ARG A 43 2.82 4.78 12.47
C ARG A 43 2.41 3.33 12.44
N VAL A 44 1.98 2.81 11.29
CA VAL A 44 1.60 1.40 11.14
C VAL A 44 2.79 0.50 11.46
N HIS A 45 3.98 0.81 10.95
CA HIS A 45 5.19 0.04 11.24
C HIS A 45 5.51 0.01 12.74
N SER A 46 5.45 1.18 13.39
CA SER A 46 5.71 1.30 14.84
C SER A 46 4.73 0.48 15.68
N LEU A 47 3.42 0.51 15.33
CA LEU A 47 2.39 -0.26 16.02
C LEU A 47 2.56 -1.77 15.83
N LEU A 48 2.96 -2.20 14.63
CA LEU A 48 3.20 -3.62 14.34
C LEU A 48 4.43 -4.15 15.11
N LEU A 49 5.50 -3.37 15.20
CA LEU A 49 6.67 -3.71 16.02
C LEU A 49 6.29 -3.85 17.49
N ALA A 50 5.61 -2.86 18.06
CA ALA A 50 5.20 -2.88 19.46
C ALA A 50 4.22 -4.03 19.83
N ARG A 51 3.55 -4.63 18.83
CA ARG A 51 2.68 -5.80 19.01
C ARG A 51 3.44 -7.13 18.94
N ALA A 52 4.60 -7.12 18.26
CA ALA A 52 5.44 -8.28 18.04
C ALA A 52 6.47 -8.49 19.17
N ASP A 53 6.76 -7.43 19.93
CA ASP A 53 7.42 -7.49 21.24
C ASP A 53 6.48 -8.04 22.33
#